data_AF-A0A150MSY6-F1
#
_entry.id   AF-A0A150MSY6-F1
#
_cell.length_a   1.000
_cell.length_b   1.000
_cell.length_c   1.000
_cell.angle_alpha   90.00
_cell.angle_beta   90.00
_cell.angle_gamma   90.00
#
_symmetry.space_group_name_H-M   'P 1'
#
loop_
_entity.id
_entity.type
_entity.pdbx_description
1 polymer ?
#
loop_
_entity_poly.entity_id
_entity_poly.type
_entity_poly.pdbx_seq_one_letter_code
_entity_poly.pdbx_strand_id
1 'polypeptide(L)'
;MATRQSVDEFLQHCEDVIRYAKEQYTEAQKQEHYNDLEYTQAQQMLENAINDLAHLALSCNAQQREQLHRMRLQLQQLQNEMILLNH
;
A
#
# COMPACT_ATOMS: atom_id res chain seq x y z
N MET A 1 17.14 13.19 8.90
CA MET A 1 17.21 11.72 8.80
C MET A 1 15.98 11.16 9.49
N ALA A 2 15.22 10.27 8.86
CA ALA A 2 14.10 9.59 9.52
C ALA A 2 14.63 8.72 10.66
N THR A 3 13.93 8.72 11.80
CA THR A 3 14.29 7.82 12.90
C THR A 3 13.96 6.38 12.50
N ARG A 4 14.67 5.40 13.07
CA ARG A 4 14.36 3.99 12.86
C ARG A 4 12.91 3.68 13.23
N GLN A 5 12.45 4.21 14.36
CA GLN A 5 11.09 4.05 14.83
C GLN A 5 10.05 4.57 13.81
N SER A 6 10.27 5.75 13.24
CA SER A 6 9.35 6.30 12.22
C SER A 6 9.27 5.44 10.97
N VAL A 7 10.36 4.77 10.59
CA VAL A 7 10.36 3.84 9.44
C VAL A 7 9.62 2.55 9.80
N ASP A 8 9.85 2.00 10.98
CA ASP A 8 9.18 0.77 11.44
C ASP A 8 7.66 1.00 11.58
N GLU A 9 7.24 2.14 12.16
CA GLU A 9 5.82 2.54 12.26
C GLU A 9 5.17 2.71 10.88
N PHE A 10 5.89 3.33 9.93
CA PHE A 10 5.39 3.51 8.57
C PHE A 10 5.27 2.18 7.82
N LEU A 11 6.24 1.27 7.98
CA LEU A 11 6.16 -0.07 7.39
C LEU A 11 4.96 -0.86 7.93
N GLN A 12 4.72 -0.78 9.24
CA GLN A 12 3.53 -1.40 9.85
C GLN A 12 2.23 -0.81 9.28
N HIS A 13 2.17 0.51 9.10
CA HIS A 13 1.04 1.15 8.43
C HIS A 13 0.83 0.62 7.01
N CYS A 14 1.90 0.48 6.21
CA CYS A 14 1.80 -0.11 4.87
C CYS A 14 1.28 -1.55 4.90
N GLU A 15 1.70 -2.36 5.88
CA GLU A 15 1.19 -3.73 6.04
C GLU A 15 -0.31 -3.78 6.33
N ASP A 16 -0.81 -2.86 7.16
CA ASP A 16 -2.23 -2.75 7.45
C ASP A 16 -3.02 -2.28 6.21
N VAL A 17 -2.49 -1.33 5.43
CA VAL A 17 -3.08 -0.92 4.14
C VAL A 17 -3.14 -2.11 3.17
N ILE A 18 -2.06 -2.88 3.04
CA ILE A 18 -2.02 -4.08 2.19
C ILE A 18 -3.07 -5.10 2.64
N ARG A 19 -3.21 -5.33 3.95
CA ARG A 19 -4.19 -6.28 4.49
C ARG A 19 -5.61 -5.85 4.13
N TYR A 20 -5.95 -4.60 4.39
CA TYR A 20 -7.25 -4.03 4.05
C TYR A 20 -7.53 -4.11 2.54
N ALA A 21 -6.56 -3.71 1.71
CA ALA A 21 -6.72 -3.75 0.26
C ALA A 21 -6.89 -5.18 -0.29
N LYS A 22 -6.22 -6.18 0.29
CA LYS A 22 -6.42 -7.60 -0.08
C LYS A 22 -7.80 -8.12 0.29
N GLU A 23 -8.32 -7.71 1.45
CA GLU A 23 -9.70 -8.03 1.85
C GLU A 23 -10.67 -7.43 0.83
N GLN A 24 -10.53 -6.15 0.49
CA GLN A 24 -11.40 -5.51 -0.50
C GLN A 24 -11.25 -6.10 -1.90
N TYR A 25 -10.03 -6.47 -2.30
CA TYR A 25 -9.79 -7.19 -3.55
C TYR A 25 -10.55 -8.52 -3.60
N THR A 26 -10.51 -9.29 -2.52
CA THR A 26 -11.20 -10.58 -2.42
C THR A 26 -12.73 -10.41 -2.44
N GLU A 27 -13.26 -9.40 -1.74
CA GLU A 27 -14.69 -9.10 -1.76
C GLU A 27 -15.16 -8.64 -3.15
N ALA A 28 -14.38 -7.81 -3.84
CA ALA A 28 -14.70 -7.34 -5.18
C ALA A 28 -14.64 -8.44 -6.25
N GLN A 29 -13.94 -9.55 -6.01
CA GLN A 29 -13.96 -10.71 -6.90
C GLN A 29 -15.26 -11.52 -6.82
N LYS A 30 -16.12 -11.25 -5.82
CA LYS A 30 -17.41 -11.97 -5.65
C LYS A 30 -18.46 -11.38 -6.59
N GLN A 31 -19.41 -12.22 -7.03
CA GLN A 31 -20.38 -11.99 -8.11
C GLN A 31 -21.25 -10.72 -8.01
N GLU A 32 -21.18 -9.96 -6.92
CA GLU A 32 -22.13 -8.87 -6.64
C GLU A 32 -21.47 -7.52 -6.34
N HIS A 33 -20.12 -7.41 -6.38
CA HIS A 33 -19.36 -6.14 -6.24
C HIS A 33 -19.91 -5.20 -5.14
N TYR A 34 -20.24 -5.74 -3.96
CA TYR A 34 -20.90 -4.96 -2.91
C TYR A 34 -20.02 -3.92 -2.22
N ASN A 35 -18.73 -3.85 -2.56
CA ASN A 35 -17.73 -3.07 -1.85
C ASN A 35 -17.05 -2.01 -2.73
N ASP A 36 -17.70 -1.49 -3.77
CA ASP A 36 -17.13 -0.48 -4.67
C ASP A 36 -16.54 0.74 -3.93
N LEU A 37 -17.19 1.18 -2.84
CA LEU A 37 -16.72 2.30 -2.03
C LEU A 37 -15.43 1.94 -1.27
N GLU A 38 -15.45 0.84 -0.54
CA GLU A 38 -14.30 0.33 0.22
C GLU A 38 -13.14 -0.05 -0.72
N TYR A 39 -13.45 -0.53 -1.92
CA TYR A 39 -12.49 -0.85 -2.96
C TYR A 39 -11.79 0.40 -3.47
N THR A 40 -12.56 1.45 -3.80
CA THR A 40 -12.01 2.76 -4.19
C THR A 40 -11.18 3.36 -3.06
N GLN A 41 -11.65 3.25 -1.81
CA GLN A 41 -10.92 3.69 -0.64
C GLN A 41 -9.60 2.92 -0.48
N ALA A 42 -9.60 1.60 -0.65
CA ALA A 42 -8.41 0.77 -0.59
C ALA A 42 -7.39 1.15 -1.69
N GLN A 43 -7.84 1.41 -2.92
CA GLN A 43 -6.98 1.93 -3.99
C GLN A 43 -6.35 3.28 -3.63
N GLN A 44 -7.13 4.19 -3.05
CA GLN A 44 -6.63 5.50 -2.62
C GLN A 44 -5.64 5.38 -1.45
N MET A 45 -5.89 4.47 -0.50
CA MET A 45 -4.96 4.19 0.60
C MET A 45 -3.62 3.65 0.08
N LEU A 46 -3.65 2.74 -0.90
CA LEU A 46 -2.43 2.25 -1.56
C LEU A 46 -1.66 3.38 -2.24
N GLU A 47 -2.35 4.26 -2.97
CA GLU A 47 -1.73 5.40 -3.64
C GLU A 47 -1.06 6.36 -2.65
N ASN A 48 -1.77 6.73 -1.58
CA ASN A 48 -1.24 7.57 -0.52
C ASN A 48 0.00 6.95 0.14
N ALA A 49 -0.06 5.66 0.48
CA ALA A 49 1.08 4.95 1.05
C ALA A 49 2.31 4.95 0.11
N ILE A 50 2.11 4.78 -1.20
CA ILE A 50 3.20 4.84 -2.20
C ILE A 50 3.83 6.24 -2.24
N ASN A 51 3.01 7.29 -2.21
CA ASN A 51 3.49 8.68 -2.22
C ASN A 51 4.25 9.03 -0.93
N ASP A 52 3.69 8.71 0.23
CA ASP A 52 4.32 8.96 1.53
C ASP A 52 5.65 8.20 1.67
N LEU A 53 5.70 6.97 1.15
CA LEU A 53 6.92 6.17 1.11
C LEU A 53 8.03 6.86 0.31
N ALA A 54 7.68 7.43 -0.85
CA ALA A 54 8.64 8.15 -1.69
C ALA A 54 9.21 9.37 -0.95
N HIS A 55 8.37 10.10 -0.20
CA HIS A 55 8.82 11.21 0.64
C HIS A 55 9.72 10.75 1.79
N LEU A 56 9.33 9.70 2.51
CA LEU A 56 10.09 9.16 3.63
C LEU A 56 11.49 8.70 3.20
N ALA A 57 11.58 8.01 2.05
CA ALA A 57 12.82 7.46 1.50
C ALA A 57 13.92 8.51 1.28
N LEU A 58 13.55 9.78 1.02
CA LEU A 58 14.52 10.88 0.87
C LEU A 58 15.35 11.09 2.13
N SER A 59 14.75 10.87 3.29
CA SER A 59 15.35 11.11 4.60
C SER A 59 15.99 9.86 5.24
N CYS A 60 15.91 8.72 4.57
CA CYS A 60 16.37 7.41 5.05
C CYS A 60 17.82 7.09 4.64
N ASN A 61 18.47 6.22 5.42
CA ASN A 61 19.77 5.64 5.05
C ASN A 61 19.60 4.50 4.00
N ALA A 62 20.71 3.95 3.50
CA ALA A 62 20.69 2.92 2.46
C ALA A 62 19.90 1.65 2.85
N GLN A 63 20.04 1.19 4.10
CA GLN A 63 19.32 0.00 4.58
C GLN A 63 17.82 0.25 4.67
N GLN A 64 17.41 1.39 5.22
CA GLN A 64 16.00 1.79 5.32
C GLN A 64 15.39 2.00 3.93
N ARG A 65 16.13 2.60 2.99
CA ARG A 65 15.69 2.78 1.59
C ARG A 65 15.41 1.44 0.91
N GLU A 66 16.24 0.43 1.16
CA GLU A 66 16.01 -0.91 0.60
C GLU A 66 14.77 -1.59 1.19
N GLN A 67 14.49 -1.40 2.48
CA GLN A 67 13.25 -1.88 3.09
C GLN A 67 12.02 -1.19 2.49
N LEU A 68 12.06 0.14 2.38
CA LEU A 68 11.00 0.93 1.75
C LEU A 68 10.83 0.58 0.27
N HIS A 69 11.92 0.33 -0.46
CA HIS A 69 11.84 -0.07 -1.86
C HIS A 69 11.07 -1.36 -2.05
N ARG A 70 11.35 -2.39 -1.23
CA ARG A 70 10.61 -3.66 -1.26
C ARG A 70 9.13 -3.48 -0.92
N MET A 71 8.82 -2.68 0.10
CA MET A 71 7.44 -2.36 0.45
C MET A 71 6.71 -1.65 -0.70
N ARG A 72 7.38 -0.70 -1.38
CA ARG A 72 6.82 0.00 -2.54
C ARG A 72 6.42 -0.97 -3.65
N LEU A 73 7.27 -1.96 -3.96
CA LEU A 73 6.96 -2.96 -4.98
C LEU A 73 5.71 -3.77 -4.63
N GLN A 74 5.54 -4.14 -3.35
CA GLN A 74 4.35 -4.85 -2.89
C GLN A 74 3.07 -4.02 -3.01
N LEU A 75 3.12 -2.74 -2.58
CA LEU A 75 1.99 -1.82 -2.69
C LEU A 75 1.58 -1.62 -4.17
N GLN A 76 2.57 -1.37 -5.04
CA GLN A 76 2.34 -1.16 -6.47
C GLN A 76 1.79 -2.40 -7.17
N GLN A 77 2.30 -3.59 -6.81
CA GLN A 77 1.79 -4.83 -7.37
C GLN A 77 0.30 -5.01 -7.03
N LEU A 78 -0.07 -4.85 -5.76
CA LEU A 78 -1.47 -4.99 -5.34
C LEU A 78 -2.37 -3.92 -5.96
N GLN A 79 -1.91 -2.67 -6.03
CA GLN A 79 -2.66 -1.60 -6.70
C GLN A 79 -2.93 -1.92 -8.16
N ASN A 80 -1.93 -2.44 -8.89
CA ASN A 80 -2.10 -2.87 -10.28
C ASN A 80 -3.10 -4.03 -10.40
N GLU A 81 -3.00 -5.05 -9.53
CA GLU A 81 -3.97 -6.15 -9.50
C GLU A 81 -5.39 -5.64 -9.29
N MET A 82 -5.58 -4.67 -8.38
CA MET A 82 -6.89 -4.05 -8.17
C MET A 82 -7.38 -3.25 -9.39
N ILE A 83 -6.52 -2.43 -10.01
CA ILE A 83 -6.90 -1.67 -11.21
C ILE A 83 -7.36 -2.62 -12.34
N LEU A 84 -6.69 -3.76 -12.50
CA LEU A 84 -7.02 -4.76 -13.52
C LEU A 84 -8.31 -5.53 -13.25
N LEU A 85 -8.72 -5.71 -11.99
CA LEU A 85 -9.98 -6.39 -11.66
C LEU A 85 -11.21 -5.50 -11.91
N ASN A 86 -11.05 -4.18 -11.79
CA ASN A 86 -12.13 -3.21 -11.95
C ASN A 86 -12.44 -2.86 -13.43
N HIS A 87 -11.88 -3.58 -14.40
CA HIS A 87 -12.02 -3.30 -15.83
C HIS A 87 -12.31 -4.55 -16.64
#